data_AF-A0A969MVS1-F1
#
_entry.id   AF-A0A969MVS1-F1
#
_cell.length_a   1.000
_cell.length_b   1.000
_cell.length_c   1.000
_cell.angle_alpha   90.00
_cell.angle_beta   90.00
_cell.angle_gamma   90.00
#
_symmetry.space_group_name_H-M   'P 1'
#
loop_
_entity.id
_entity.type
_entity.pdbx_description
1 polymer ?
#
loop_
_entity_poly.entity_id
_entity_poly.type
_entity_poly.pdbx_seq_one_letter_code
_entity_poly.pdbx_strand_id
1 'polypeptide(L)'
;MIQLLNPIPCPDDSPILPMPQLSIQAVTSGGGFIVAAQNYGQGSSREHAAMCPMYFGIKAIIAQSFARIHRDNLINFAVLPLTLSNKRSAVGN
;
A
#
# COMPACT_ATOMS: atom_id res chain seq x y z
N MET A 1 -11.94 -18.87 7.97
CA MET A 1 -12.30 -17.90 9.02
C MET A 1 -11.04 -17.09 9.33
N ILE A 2 -10.83 -15.98 8.63
CA ILE A 2 -9.69 -15.08 8.90
C ILE A 2 -10.10 -14.27 10.13
N GLN A 3 -9.43 -14.46 11.26
CA GLN A 3 -9.60 -13.57 12.41
C GLN A 3 -9.23 -12.17 11.95
N LEU A 4 -10.21 -11.27 11.92
CA LEU A 4 -9.97 -9.85 11.75
C LEU A 4 -9.23 -9.41 13.00
N LEU A 5 -7.90 -9.36 12.91
CA LEU A 5 -7.05 -8.69 13.89
C LEU A 5 -7.65 -7.30 14.16
N ASN A 6 -7.60 -6.86 15.42
CA ASN A 6 -8.01 -5.51 15.77
C ASN A 6 -7.34 -4.52 14.80
N PRO A 7 -8.13 -3.65 14.14
CA PRO A 7 -7.58 -2.80 13.12
C PRO A 7 -6.60 -1.80 13.77
N ILE A 8 -5.49 -1.56 13.09
CA ILE A 8 -4.44 -0.65 13.57
C ILE A 8 -5.04 0.76 13.62
N PRO A 9 -4.99 1.46 14.77
CA PRO A 9 -5.51 2.83 14.87
C PRO A 9 -4.71 3.77 13.96
N CYS A 10 -5.38 4.79 13.44
CA CYS A 10 -4.71 5.84 12.68
C CYS A 10 -3.66 6.54 13.56
N PRO A 11 -2.48 6.91 13.03
CA PRO A 11 -1.42 7.57 13.82
C PRO A 11 -1.82 8.88 14.52
N ASP A 12 -2.91 9.50 14.07
CA ASP A 12 -3.48 10.74 14.59
C ASP A 12 -4.77 10.51 15.41
N ASP A 13 -5.05 9.27 15.81
CA ASP A 13 -6.26 8.83 16.54
C ASP A 13 -7.59 9.11 15.83
N SER A 14 -7.54 9.48 14.54
CA SER A 14 -8.74 9.65 13.71
C SER A 14 -9.47 8.31 13.49
N PRO A 15 -10.79 8.33 13.24
CA PRO A 15 -11.54 7.10 12.97
C PRO A 15 -11.05 6.44 11.68
N ILE A 16 -10.96 5.12 11.69
CA ILE A 16 -10.60 4.33 10.51
C ILE A 16 -11.68 4.51 9.45
N LEU A 17 -11.30 5.11 8.33
CA LEU A 17 -12.22 5.35 7.23
C LEU A 17 -12.38 4.11 6.34
N PRO A 18 -13.61 3.77 5.94
CA PRO A 18 -13.81 2.77 4.90
C PRO A 18 -13.28 3.29 3.55
N MET A 19 -12.99 2.38 2.61
CA MET A 19 -12.30 2.70 1.35
C MET A 19 -12.91 3.88 0.55
N PRO A 20 -14.26 4.03 0.44
CA PRO A 20 -14.83 5.19 -0.25
C PRO A 20 -14.42 6.52 0.41
N GLN A 21 -14.59 6.65 1.73
CA GLN A 21 -14.19 7.85 2.46
C GLN A 21 -12.68 8.08 2.46
N LEU A 22 -11.88 7.02 2.62
CA LEU A 22 -10.41 7.14 2.62
C LEU A 22 -9.90 7.71 1.29
N SER A 23 -10.47 7.25 0.17
CA SER A 23 -10.08 7.74 -1.16
C SER A 23 -10.39 9.22 -1.35
N ILE A 24 -11.56 9.68 -0.90
CA ILE A 24 -11.94 11.09 -0.96
C ILE A 24 -10.97 11.92 -0.12
N GLN A 25 -10.67 11.48 1.11
CA GLN A 25 -9.75 12.19 1.98
C GLN A 25 -8.32 12.23 1.41
N ALA A 26 -7.82 11.13 0.85
CA ALA A 26 -6.50 11.09 0.23
C ALA A 26 -6.41 12.09 -0.93
N VAL A 27 -7.42 12.13 -1.80
CA VAL A 27 -7.46 13.07 -2.92
C VAL A 27 -7.54 14.52 -2.43
N THR A 28 -8.39 14.83 -1.44
CA THR A 28 -8.50 16.20 -0.89
C THR A 28 -7.24 16.65 -0.14
N SER A 29 -6.48 15.71 0.43
CA SER A 29 -5.24 15.98 1.17
C SER A 29 -4.01 16.05 0.27
N GLY A 30 -4.16 15.98 -1.05
CA GLY A 30 -3.05 16.06 -2.02
C GLY A 30 -2.39 14.72 -2.36
N GLY A 31 -2.99 13.60 -1.95
CA GLY A 31 -2.57 12.23 -2.28
C GLY A 31 -2.25 11.38 -1.05
N GLY A 32 -1.63 10.22 -1.31
CA GLY A 32 -1.18 9.30 -0.26
C GLY A 32 -0.12 8.31 -0.74
N PHE A 33 0.38 7.52 0.21
CA PHE A 33 1.29 6.40 -0.03
C PHE A 33 0.84 5.16 0.74
N ILE A 34 1.19 3.98 0.22
CA ILE A 34 0.95 2.69 0.89
C ILE A 34 2.26 2.21 1.48
N VAL A 35 2.23 1.72 2.73
CA VAL A 35 3.35 1.01 3.35
C VAL A 35 3.00 -0.47 3.47
N ALA A 36 3.89 -1.33 2.99
CA ALA A 36 3.69 -2.77 2.97
C ALA A 36 4.94 -3.54 3.44
N ALA A 37 4.72 -4.80 3.81
CA ALA A 37 5.78 -5.70 4.23
C ALA A 37 6.46 -6.37 3.01
N GLN A 38 6.73 -7.67 3.11
CA GLN A 38 7.40 -8.43 2.07
C GLN A 38 6.41 -8.94 1.02
N ASN A 39 6.91 -9.08 -0.21
CA ASN A 39 6.20 -9.69 -1.35
C ASN A 39 4.86 -9.02 -1.67
N TYR A 40 4.83 -7.67 -1.61
CA TYR A 40 3.65 -6.90 -1.96
C TYR A 40 3.22 -7.15 -3.41
N GLY A 41 1.92 -7.38 -3.62
CA GLY A 41 1.35 -7.69 -4.93
C GLY A 41 1.49 -9.16 -5.37
N GLN A 42 1.66 -10.08 -4.42
CA GLN A 42 1.55 -11.52 -4.69
C GLN A 42 0.09 -11.90 -5.01
N GLY A 43 -0.08 -12.92 -5.85
CA GLY A 43 -1.40 -13.37 -6.32
C GLY A 43 -1.55 -13.21 -7.84
N SER A 44 -2.62 -13.72 -8.44
CA SER A 44 -2.81 -13.72 -9.89
C SER A 44 -3.31 -12.39 -10.47
N SER A 45 -4.10 -11.61 -9.72
CA SER A 45 -4.77 -10.38 -10.15
C SER A 45 -3.85 -9.13 -10.20
N ARG A 46 -2.59 -9.32 -10.62
CA ARG A 46 -1.50 -8.35 -10.46
C ARG A 46 -1.70 -7.05 -11.26
N GLU A 47 -2.50 -7.07 -12.30
CA GLU A 47 -2.81 -5.92 -13.18
C GLU A 47 -3.91 -5.02 -12.58
N HIS A 48 -5.05 -5.61 -12.18
CA HIS A 48 -6.12 -4.90 -11.47
C HIS A 48 -5.64 -4.35 -10.13
N ALA A 49 -4.77 -5.10 -9.43
CA ALA A 49 -4.18 -4.65 -8.18
C ALA A 49 -3.29 -3.39 -8.33
N ALA A 50 -2.74 -3.12 -9.52
CA ALA A 50 -1.91 -1.93 -9.76
C ALA A 50 -2.71 -0.70 -10.19
N MET A 51 -3.89 -0.88 -10.80
CA MET A 51 -4.81 0.22 -11.12
C MET A 51 -5.51 0.79 -9.88
N CYS A 52 -5.77 -0.06 -8.88
CA CYS A 52 -6.49 0.33 -7.66
C CYS A 52 -5.80 1.49 -6.90
N PRO A 53 -4.47 1.46 -6.63
CA PRO A 53 -3.75 2.59 -6.04
C PRO A 53 -3.87 3.90 -6.83
N MET A 54 -3.79 3.82 -8.16
CA MET A 54 -3.96 5.01 -9.02
C MET A 54 -5.33 5.67 -8.83
N TYR A 55 -6.39 4.85 -8.84
CA TYR A 55 -7.77 5.36 -8.70
C TYR A 55 -7.99 6.07 -7.36
N PHE A 56 -7.28 5.64 -6.30
CA PHE A 56 -7.32 6.26 -4.98
C PHE A 56 -6.35 7.43 -4.79
N GLY A 57 -5.68 7.90 -5.86
CA GLY A 57 -4.76 9.03 -5.78
C GLY A 57 -3.42 8.71 -5.09
N ILE A 58 -3.10 7.43 -4.92
CA ILE A 58 -1.83 6.99 -4.33
C ILE A 58 -0.70 7.21 -5.34
N LYS A 59 0.37 7.87 -4.91
CA LYS A 59 1.52 8.22 -5.78
C LYS A 59 2.71 7.29 -5.61
N ALA A 60 2.87 6.68 -4.45
CA ALA A 60 3.98 5.80 -4.15
C ALA A 60 3.55 4.64 -3.25
N ILE A 61 4.24 3.51 -3.41
CA ILE A 61 4.11 2.35 -2.52
C ILE A 61 5.50 2.05 -1.99
N ILE A 62 5.62 1.96 -0.67
CA ILE A 62 6.85 1.65 0.04
C ILE A 62 6.72 0.24 0.60
N ALA A 63 7.55 -0.70 0.15
CA ALA A 63 7.51 -2.08 0.61
C ALA A 63 8.89 -2.61 0.96
N GLN A 64 8.96 -3.68 1.76
CA GLN A 64 10.22 -4.42 1.97
C GLN A 64 10.63 -5.19 0.70
N SER A 65 9.65 -5.72 -0.03
CA SER A 65 9.84 -6.34 -1.34
C SER A 65 8.54 -6.40 -2.14
N PHE A 66 8.65 -6.48 -3.46
CA PHE A 66 7.53 -6.56 -4.39
C PHE A 66 7.55 -7.89 -5.14
N ALA A 67 6.37 -8.40 -5.52
CA ALA A 67 6.29 -9.45 -6.53
C ALA A 67 6.76 -8.90 -7.89
N ARG A 68 7.61 -9.64 -8.60
CA ARG A 68 8.29 -9.20 -9.84
C ARG A 68 7.35 -8.52 -10.84
N ILE A 69 6.28 -9.21 -11.24
CA ILE A 69 5.31 -8.71 -12.23
C ILE A 69 4.52 -7.51 -11.71
N HIS A 70 4.18 -7.50 -10.42
CA HIS A 70 3.40 -6.40 -9.85
C HIS A 70 4.20 -5.09 -9.80
N ARG A 71 5.51 -5.17 -9.52
CA ARG A 71 6.40 -4.01 -9.58
C ARG A 71 6.38 -3.34 -10.96
N ASP A 72 6.45 -4.14 -12.02
CA ASP A 72 6.46 -3.63 -13.39
C ASP A 72 5.11 -2.99 -13.75
N ASN A 73 4.00 -3.59 -13.29
CA ASN A 73 2.67 -2.99 -13.45
C ASN A 73 2.53 -1.63 -12.75
N LEU A 74 3.05 -1.49 -11.52
CA LEU A 74 3.00 -0.22 -10.79
C LEU A 74 3.70 0.91 -11.58
N ILE A 75 4.85 0.62 -12.18
CA ILE A 75 5.60 1.59 -13.01
C ILE A 75 4.77 2.00 -14.23
N ASN A 76 4.14 1.04 -14.93
CA ASN A 76 3.30 1.32 -16.09
C ASN A 76 2.09 2.21 -15.76
N PHE A 77 1.58 2.10 -14.53
CA PHE A 77 0.51 2.93 -14.01
C PHE A 77 1.03 4.15 -13.22
N ALA A 78 2.27 4.60 -13.44
CA ALA A 78 2.81 5.80 -12.81
C ALA A 78 2.73 5.83 -11.27
N VAL A 79 2.72 4.66 -10.61
CA VAL A 79 2.82 4.51 -9.16
C VAL A 79 4.26 4.13 -8.84
N LEU A 80 4.94 4.93 -8.01
CA LEU A 80 6.36 4.73 -7.72
C LEU A 80 6.58 3.57 -6.71
N PRO A 81 7.19 2.43 -7.09
CA PRO A 81 7.52 1.37 -6.15
C PRO A 81 8.85 1.66 -5.47
N LEU A 82 8.81 1.94 -4.17
CA LEU A 82 9.95 2.24 -3.32
C LEU A 82 10.29 1.04 -2.43
N THR A 83 11.56 0.65 -2.41
CA THR A 83 12.06 -0.37 -1.50
C THR A 83 12.93 0.25 -0.42
N LEU A 84 12.77 -0.22 0.82
CA LEU A 84 13.60 0.25 1.93
C LEU A 84 15.08 -0.15 1.70
N SER A 85 15.98 0.83 1.68
CA SER A 85 17.41 0.61 1.45
C SER A 85 18.09 -0.13 2.61
N ASN A 86 17.58 0.02 3.83
CA ASN A 86 18.11 -0.64 5.02
C ASN A 86 17.10 -1.65 5.54
N LYS A 87 17.38 -2.95 5.35
CA LYS A 87 16.63 -4.04 5.98
C LYS A 87 17.05 -4.14 7.45
N ARG A 88 16.63 -3.21 8.28
CA ARG A 88 16.67 -3.44 9.72
C ARG A 88 15.58 -4.46 10.02
N SER A 89 15.95 -5.73 10.14
CA SER A 89 15.04 -6.78 10.59
C SER A 89 14.45 -6.33 11.92
N ALA A 90 13.16 -6.04 11.97
CA ALA A 90 12.42 -5.82 13.21
C ALA A 90 12.19 -7.16 13.95
N VAL A 91 13.21 -8.02 13.95
CA VAL A 91 13.31 -9.18 14.84
C VAL A 91 14.03 -8.67 16.08
N GLY A 92 13.25 -8.08 16.97
CA GLY A 92 13.68 -7.76 18.33
C GLY A 92 13.57 -9.01 19.19
N ASN A 93 14.64 -9.29 19.92
CA ASN A 93 14.69 -10.10 21.14
C ASN A 93 13.78 -9.49 22.22
#